data_AF-A0A1Q9YIT4-F1
#
_entry.id   AF-A0A1Q9YIT4-F1
#
_cell.length_a   1.000
_cell.length_b   1.000
_cell.length_c   1.000
_cell.angle_alpha   90.00
_cell.angle_beta   90.00
_cell.angle_gamma   90.00
#
_symmetry.space_group_name_H-M   'P 1'
#
loop_
_entity.id
_entity.type
_entity.pdbx_description
1 polymer ?
#
loop_
_entity_poly.entity_id
_entity_poly.type
_entity_poly.pdbx_seq_one_letter_code
_entity_poly.pdbx_strand_id
1 'polypeptide(L)'
;MKERLFEMECPGCGHSFQIKRDTWLTAGSGRKEMIRSGAWFRHRCSRCGLVFSMVHPFLYRNHAKGYIAVLSPTGSLPEITEEKTVVMARDPDAFCELVRILDNGLQPARIQGIRDALRDKTGRQSLRYETAGQGILWFFDADGSLAVKDPG
;
A
#
# COMPACT_ATOMS: atom_id res chain seq x y z
N MET A 1 -1.17 21.35 -0.46
CA MET A 1 -1.41 20.28 0.53
C MET A 1 -2.82 20.48 1.07
N LYS A 2 -3.75 19.57 0.82
CA LYS A 2 -5.12 19.67 1.38
C LYS A 2 -5.22 18.66 2.52
N GLU A 3 -4.97 19.15 3.73
CA GLU A 3 -5.27 18.40 4.94
C GLU A 3 -6.80 18.27 5.05
N ARG A 4 -7.27 17.09 5.45
CA ARG A 4 -8.69 16.86 5.74
C ARG A 4 -8.83 16.27 7.13
N LEU A 5 -9.90 16.68 7.80
CA LEU A 5 -10.32 16.09 9.06
C LEU A 5 -11.14 14.84 8.75
N PHE A 6 -10.74 13.72 9.32
CA PHE A 6 -11.46 12.46 9.25
C PHE A 6 -11.95 12.09 10.63
N GLU A 7 -13.25 11.83 10.73
CA GLU A 7 -13.84 11.19 11.90
C GLU A 7 -13.66 9.69 11.77
N MET A 8 -13.11 9.07 12.80
CA MET A 8 -12.83 7.64 12.83
C MET A 8 -13.17 7.06 14.19
N GLU A 9 -13.42 5.75 14.19
CA GLU A 9 -13.77 4.99 15.38
C GLU A 9 -12.76 3.87 15.60
N CYS A 10 -12.35 3.66 16.85
CA CYS A 10 -11.52 2.53 17.20
C CYS A 10 -12.31 1.22 17.09
N PRO A 11 -11.89 0.26 16.25
CA PRO A 11 -12.62 -0.99 16.04
C PRO A 11 -12.64 -1.90 17.28
N GLY A 12 -11.77 -1.64 18.27
CA GLY A 12 -11.70 -2.44 19.50
C GLY A 12 -12.58 -1.93 20.65
N CYS A 13 -12.85 -0.63 20.74
CA CYS A 13 -13.56 -0.05 21.89
C CYS A 13 -14.61 1.00 21.55
N GLY A 14 -14.83 1.28 20.26
CA GLY A 14 -15.82 2.28 19.81
C GLY A 14 -15.42 3.73 20.09
N HIS A 15 -14.19 3.99 20.53
CA HIS A 15 -13.77 5.37 20.80
C HIS A 15 -13.67 6.17 19.49
N SER A 16 -14.53 7.17 19.33
CA SER A 16 -14.48 8.12 18.22
C SER A 16 -13.42 9.20 18.46
N PHE A 17 -12.69 9.55 17.40
CA PHE A 17 -11.69 10.60 17.39
C PHE A 17 -11.63 11.25 16.01
N GLN A 18 -11.04 12.44 15.96
CA GLN A 18 -10.81 13.15 14.71
C GLN A 18 -9.30 13.20 14.44
N ILE A 19 -8.92 12.94 13.19
CA ILE A 19 -7.54 13.06 12.77
C ILE A 19 -7.43 14.02 11.59
N LYS A 20 -6.46 14.93 11.67
CA LYS A 20 -6.05 15.75 10.54
C LYS A 20 -4.93 15.02 9.80
N ARG A 21 -5.15 14.67 8.53
CA ARG A 21 -4.15 13.98 7.71
C ARG A 21 -4.06 14.60 6.34
N ASP A 22 -2.84 14.53 5.81
CA ASP A 22 -2.61 14.78 4.39
C ASP A 22 -3.34 13.73 3.57
N THR A 23 -4.11 14.20 2.60
CA THR A 23 -4.80 13.35 1.64
C THR A 23 -4.00 13.13 0.37
N TRP A 24 -2.86 13.82 0.23
CA TRP A 24 -2.00 13.76 -0.94
C TRP A 24 -0.55 13.99 -0.56
N LEU A 25 0.34 13.10 -1.00
CA LEU A 25 1.78 13.27 -0.94
C LEU A 25 2.44 13.06 -2.31
N THR A 26 3.57 13.72 -2.48
CA THR A 26 4.52 13.46 -3.57
C THR A 26 5.74 12.73 -3.02
N ALA A 27 6.28 11.79 -3.79
CA ALA A 27 7.54 11.12 -3.52
C ALA A 27 8.67 12.15 -3.36
N GLY A 28 9.56 11.93 -2.38
CA GLY A 28 10.63 12.88 -2.02
C GLY A 28 10.37 13.68 -0.75
N SER A 29 9.15 13.62 -0.19
CA SER A 29 8.76 14.30 1.06
C SER A 29 9.36 13.71 2.36
N GLY A 30 10.39 12.86 2.28
CA GLY A 30 10.96 12.13 3.42
C GLY A 30 10.05 11.03 4.01
N ARG A 31 8.77 10.98 3.61
CA ARG A 31 7.74 10.07 4.13
C ARG A 31 7.59 8.77 3.34
N LYS A 32 8.41 8.57 2.32
CA LYS A 32 8.37 7.40 1.42
C LYS A 32 8.41 6.08 2.20
N GLU A 33 9.31 5.97 3.18
CA GLU A 33 9.46 4.73 3.94
C GLU A 33 8.25 4.47 4.86
N MET A 34 7.63 5.51 5.42
CA MET A 34 6.40 5.38 6.18
C MET A 34 5.24 4.87 5.31
N ILE A 35 5.19 5.26 4.03
CA ILE A 35 4.22 4.74 3.08
C ILE A 35 4.54 3.28 2.74
N ARG A 36 5.78 2.95 2.37
CA ARG A 36 6.18 1.59 1.99
C ARG A 36 5.94 0.56 3.09
N SER A 37 6.28 0.91 4.33
CA SER A 37 6.09 0.07 5.53
C SER A 37 4.65 0.03 6.04
N GLY A 38 3.76 0.89 5.51
CA GLY A 38 2.40 1.07 6.00
C GLY A 38 2.27 1.82 7.33
N ALA A 39 3.38 2.23 7.94
CA ALA A 39 3.38 2.98 9.20
C ALA A 39 2.56 4.29 9.12
N TRP A 40 2.49 4.92 7.94
CA TRP A 40 1.67 6.12 7.72
C TRP A 40 0.19 5.90 8.05
N PHE A 41 -0.33 4.71 7.78
CA PHE A 41 -1.73 4.36 7.95
C PHE A 41 -2.01 3.73 9.31
N ARG A 42 -1.02 3.53 10.18
CA ARG A 42 -1.23 2.93 11.50
C ARG A 42 -1.63 3.97 12.54
N HIS A 43 -2.60 3.61 13.37
CA HIS A 43 -3.01 4.39 14.53
C HIS A 43 -3.06 3.51 15.77
N ARG A 44 -2.67 4.08 16.92
CA ARG A 44 -2.81 3.45 18.23
C ARG A 44 -3.90 4.18 19.00
N CYS A 45 -4.96 3.46 19.35
CA CYS A 45 -6.04 4.02 20.14
C CYS A 45 -5.54 4.51 21.50
N SER A 46 -5.87 5.75 21.87
CA SER A 46 -5.51 6.34 23.17
C SER A 46 -6.23 5.70 24.36
N ARG A 47 -7.39 5.05 24.15
CA ARG A 47 -8.18 4.42 25.22
C ARG A 47 -7.80 2.97 25.48
N CYS A 48 -7.86 2.11 24.46
CA CYS A 48 -7.62 0.68 24.63
C CYS A 48 -6.22 0.23 24.16
N GLY A 49 -5.42 1.13 23.57
CA GLY A 49 -4.07 0.81 23.11
C GLY A 49 -4.01 -0.03 21.82
N LEU A 50 -5.14 -0.47 21.26
CA LEU A 50 -5.19 -1.25 20.02
C LEU A 50 -4.53 -0.48 18.86
N VAL A 51 -3.68 -1.18 18.11
CA VAL A 51 -3.09 -0.67 16.87
C VAL A 51 -3.92 -1.19 15.70
N PHE A 52 -4.36 -0.29 14.82
CA PHE A 52 -5.17 -0.63 13.64
C PHE A 52 -4.83 0.25 12.45
N SER A 53 -5.23 -0.20 11.26
CA SER A 53 -5.06 0.54 10.01
C SER A 53 -6.19 1.55 9.81
N MET A 54 -5.83 2.80 9.58
CA MET A 54 -6.74 3.87 9.20
C MET A 54 -7.02 3.78 7.71
N VAL A 55 -8.30 3.69 7.36
CA VAL A 55 -8.75 3.57 5.97
C VAL A 55 -9.41 4.88 5.58
N HIS A 56 -8.66 5.73 4.86
CA HIS A 56 -9.17 7.00 4.35
C HIS A 56 -8.66 7.26 2.93
N PRO A 57 -9.36 8.07 2.12
CA PRO A 57 -8.88 8.47 0.81
C PRO A 57 -7.48 9.07 0.87
N PHE A 58 -6.58 8.60 0.02
CA PHE A 58 -5.20 9.06 -0.01
C PHE A 58 -4.59 8.91 -1.42
N LEU A 59 -3.80 9.89 -1.84
CA LEU A 59 -3.11 9.89 -3.13
C LEU A 59 -1.60 10.00 -2.91
N TYR A 60 -0.85 9.14 -3.57
CA TYR A 60 0.62 9.19 -3.61
C TYR A 60 1.10 9.31 -5.05
N ARG A 61 1.79 10.41 -5.35
CA ARG A 61 2.35 10.68 -6.68
C ARG A 61 3.86 10.49 -6.65
N ASN A 62 4.39 9.70 -7.57
CA ASN A 62 5.83 9.54 -7.75
C ASN A 62 6.22 9.94 -9.18
N HIS A 63 6.52 11.22 -9.37
CA HIS A 63 6.90 11.76 -10.68
C HIS A 63 8.16 11.11 -11.26
N ALA A 64 9.16 10.83 -10.41
CA ALA A 64 10.43 10.23 -10.85
C ALA A 64 10.24 8.82 -11.41
N LYS A 65 9.19 8.11 -10.98
CA LYS A 65 8.81 6.78 -11.45
C LYS A 65 7.56 6.79 -12.36
N GLY A 66 6.95 7.95 -12.60
CA GLY A 66 5.82 8.14 -13.51
C GLY A 66 4.51 7.45 -13.11
N TYR A 67 4.19 7.40 -11.82
CA TYR A 67 2.95 6.77 -11.35
C TYR A 67 2.19 7.57 -10.27
N ILE A 68 0.88 7.32 -10.19
CA ILE A 68 0.03 7.67 -9.06
C ILE A 68 -0.58 6.40 -8.46
N ALA A 69 -0.45 6.25 -7.14
CA ALA A 69 -1.19 5.27 -6.36
C ALA A 69 -2.33 5.97 -5.59
N VAL A 70 -3.53 5.39 -5.64
CA VAL A 70 -4.72 5.91 -4.96
C VAL A 70 -5.23 4.87 -3.97
N LEU A 71 -5.37 5.25 -2.70
CA LEU A 71 -6.19 4.53 -1.73
C LEU A 71 -7.59 5.14 -1.80
N SER A 72 -8.54 4.37 -2.32
CA SER A 72 -9.95 4.77 -2.42
C SER A 72 -10.83 3.71 -1.76
N PRO A 73 -11.23 3.91 -0.50
CA PRO A 73 -12.09 2.96 0.21
C PRO A 73 -13.44 2.74 -0.50
N THR A 74 -13.94 3.78 -1.18
CA THR A 74 -15.19 3.75 -1.96
C THR A 74 -15.02 3.21 -3.38
N GLY A 75 -13.78 3.00 -3.83
CA GLY A 75 -13.46 2.53 -5.19
C GLY A 75 -13.61 3.58 -6.29
N SER A 76 -13.85 4.84 -5.94
CA SER A 76 -13.87 5.95 -6.90
C SER A 76 -12.46 6.48 -7.14
N LEU A 77 -12.06 6.52 -8.41
CA LEU A 77 -10.82 7.19 -8.81
C LEU A 77 -11.08 8.69 -8.99
N PRO A 78 -10.19 9.57 -8.51
CA PRO A 78 -10.21 10.96 -8.94
C PRO A 78 -9.88 11.02 -10.43
N GLU A 79 -10.38 12.04 -11.11
CA GLU A 79 -10.04 12.30 -12.50
C GLU A 79 -8.56 12.69 -12.59
N ILE A 80 -7.76 11.82 -13.20
CA ILE A 80 -6.31 11.98 -13.35
C ILE A 80 -6.00 11.95 -14.84
N THR A 81 -5.52 13.07 -15.37
CA THR A 81 -5.33 13.28 -16.82
C THR A 81 -3.86 13.30 -17.26
N GLU A 82 -2.92 13.32 -16.31
CA GLU A 82 -1.51 13.67 -16.59
C GLU A 82 -0.50 12.51 -16.50
N GLU A 83 -0.86 11.38 -15.87
CA GLU A 83 0.12 10.35 -15.50
C GLU A 83 -0.05 9.05 -16.28
N LYS A 84 1.09 8.43 -16.63
CA LYS A 84 1.16 7.22 -17.47
C LYS A 84 0.61 5.98 -16.76
N THR A 85 0.69 5.93 -15.44
CA THR A 85 0.24 4.78 -14.65
C THR A 85 -0.51 5.26 -13.42
N VAL A 86 -1.77 4.85 -13.32
CA VAL A 86 -2.62 5.09 -12.16
C VAL A 86 -3.09 3.74 -11.63
N VAL A 87 -2.83 3.48 -10.35
CA VAL A 87 -3.27 2.26 -9.66
C VAL A 87 -4.15 2.61 -8.47
N MET A 88 -5.08 1.73 -8.14
CA MET A 88 -6.01 1.90 -7.02
C MET A 88 -5.98 0.70 -6.09
N ALA A 89 -6.01 0.96 -4.79
CA ALA A 89 -6.28 -0.01 -3.75
C ALA A 89 -7.46 0.47 -2.88
N ARG A 90 -8.14 -0.48 -2.25
CA ARG A 90 -9.27 -0.20 -1.34
C ARG A 90 -8.88 -0.20 0.13
N ASP A 91 -7.76 -0.84 0.46
CA ASP A 91 -7.21 -0.91 1.81
C ASP A 91 -5.73 -0.50 1.84
N PRO A 92 -5.22 -0.08 3.02
CA PRO A 92 -3.84 0.35 3.17
C PRO A 92 -2.80 -0.72 2.84
N ASP A 93 -3.05 -2.00 3.10
CA ASP A 93 -2.06 -3.06 2.88
C ASP A 93 -1.81 -3.25 1.38
N ALA A 94 -2.89 -3.40 0.60
CA ALA A 94 -2.84 -3.47 -0.84
C ALA A 94 -2.23 -2.21 -1.46
N PHE A 95 -2.54 -1.03 -0.90
CA PHE A 95 -1.94 0.23 -1.32
C PHE A 95 -0.41 0.24 -1.13
N CYS A 96 0.07 -0.17 0.05
CA CYS A 96 1.50 -0.20 0.36
C CYS A 96 2.24 -1.20 -0.53
N GLU A 97 1.63 -2.36 -0.78
CA GLU A 97 2.17 -3.36 -1.71
C GLU A 97 2.31 -2.79 -3.14
N LEU A 98 1.27 -2.13 -3.66
CA LEU A 98 1.34 -1.48 -4.98
C LEU A 98 2.47 -0.45 -5.05
N VAL A 99 2.65 0.35 -4.00
CA VAL A 99 3.77 1.32 -3.93
C VAL A 99 5.12 0.61 -3.97
N ARG A 100 5.29 -0.50 -3.24
CA ARG A 100 6.53 -1.31 -3.28
C ARG A 100 6.80 -1.82 -4.69
N ILE A 101 5.80 -2.44 -5.33
CA ILE A 101 5.88 -2.97 -6.69
C ILE A 101 6.35 -1.87 -7.66
N LEU A 102 5.66 -0.73 -7.67
CA LEU A 102 5.91 0.36 -8.61
C LEU A 102 7.25 1.07 -8.34
N ASP A 103 7.66 1.23 -7.08
CA ASP A 103 8.96 1.77 -6.73
C ASP A 103 10.13 0.90 -7.22
N ASN A 104 9.94 -0.41 -7.22
CA ASN A 104 10.89 -1.39 -7.77
C ASN A 104 10.82 -1.46 -9.31
N GLY A 105 9.97 -0.64 -9.95
CA GLY A 105 9.84 -0.58 -11.42
C GLY A 105 9.08 -1.77 -12.01
N LEU A 106 8.34 -2.51 -11.19
CA LEU A 106 7.60 -3.70 -11.58
C LEU A 106 6.16 -3.36 -11.93
N GLN A 107 5.52 -4.21 -12.75
CA GLN A 107 4.11 -4.07 -13.11
C GLN A 107 3.23 -4.92 -12.17
N PRO A 108 2.15 -4.36 -11.58
CA PRO A 108 1.27 -5.10 -10.67
C PRO A 108 0.70 -6.39 -11.25
N ALA A 109 0.28 -6.37 -12.53
CA ALA A 109 -0.26 -7.55 -13.21
C ALA A 109 0.79 -8.68 -13.33
N ARG A 110 2.07 -8.34 -13.55
CA ARG A 110 3.16 -9.32 -13.60
C ARG A 110 3.39 -9.96 -12.24
N ILE A 111 3.42 -9.16 -11.18
CA ILE A 111 3.56 -9.66 -9.80
C ILE A 111 2.37 -10.54 -9.42
N GLN A 112 1.17 -10.20 -9.86
CA GLN A 112 -0.01 -11.06 -9.68
C GLN A 112 0.16 -12.41 -10.37
N GLY A 113 0.59 -12.45 -11.63
CA GLY A 113 0.83 -13.72 -12.33
C GLY A 113 1.91 -14.59 -11.67
N ILE A 114 2.98 -13.98 -11.17
CA ILE A 114 4.01 -14.70 -10.39
C ILE A 114 3.41 -15.25 -9.10
N ARG A 115 2.63 -14.44 -8.37
CA ARG A 115 1.95 -14.85 -7.13
C ARG A 115 1.00 -16.02 -7.38
N ASP A 116 0.25 -16.00 -8.47
CA ASP A 116 -0.66 -17.08 -8.85
C ASP A 116 0.11 -18.38 -9.10
N ALA A 117 1.21 -18.34 -9.86
CA ALA A 117 2.06 -19.50 -10.08
C ALA A 117 2.69 -20.03 -8.78
N LEU A 118 3.05 -19.15 -7.84
CA LEU A 118 3.58 -19.56 -6.54
C LEU A 118 2.51 -20.20 -5.65
N ARG A 119 1.29 -19.67 -5.68
CA ARG A 119 0.16 -20.28 -4.99
C ARG A 119 -0.08 -21.70 -5.49
N ASP A 120 -0.07 -21.91 -6.80
CA ASP A 120 -0.29 -23.24 -7.39
C ASP A 120 0.83 -24.23 -7.01
N LYS A 121 2.07 -23.74 -6.92
CA LYS A 121 3.24 -24.58 -6.60
C LYS A 121 3.42 -24.87 -5.11
N THR A 122 3.05 -23.94 -4.23
CA THR A 122 3.35 -24.00 -2.80
C THR A 122 2.12 -24.14 -1.91
N GLY A 123 0.92 -23.93 -2.45
CA GLY A 123 -0.33 -23.88 -1.69
C GLY A 123 -0.55 -22.57 -0.92
N ARG A 124 0.43 -21.64 -0.90
CA ARG A 124 0.39 -20.41 -0.10
C ARG A 124 -0.53 -19.35 -0.73
N GLN A 125 -1.61 -19.03 -0.03
CA GLN A 125 -2.71 -18.21 -0.56
C GLN A 125 -2.52 -16.69 -0.38
N SER A 126 -1.77 -16.28 0.64
CA SER A 126 -1.73 -14.89 1.12
C SER A 126 -0.39 -14.19 0.89
N LEU A 127 0.43 -14.70 -0.05
CA LEU A 127 1.72 -14.12 -0.42
C LEU A 127 1.57 -12.65 -0.86
N ARG A 128 2.29 -11.76 -0.18
CA ARG A 128 2.40 -10.33 -0.52
C ARG A 128 3.81 -10.02 -1.00
N TYR A 129 3.93 -9.22 -2.05
CA TYR A 129 5.22 -8.75 -2.53
C TYR A 129 5.87 -7.78 -1.53
N GLU A 130 7.13 -8.04 -1.19
CA GLU A 130 7.88 -7.22 -0.24
C GLU A 130 8.94 -6.35 -0.92
N THR A 131 9.83 -6.96 -1.70
CA THR A 131 10.94 -6.25 -2.36
C THR A 131 11.54 -7.07 -3.51
N ALA A 132 12.42 -6.44 -4.29
CA ALA A 132 13.20 -7.07 -5.34
C ALA A 132 14.65 -6.57 -5.32
N GLY A 133 15.58 -7.46 -5.68
CA GLY A 133 16.99 -7.13 -5.82
C GLY A 133 17.79 -8.30 -6.39
N GLN A 134 18.83 -8.00 -7.17
CA GLN A 134 19.75 -8.99 -7.75
C GLN A 134 19.04 -10.12 -8.53
N GLY A 135 17.94 -9.80 -9.24
CA GLY A 135 17.15 -10.79 -9.98
C GLY A 135 16.33 -11.73 -9.11
N ILE A 136 16.08 -11.37 -7.84
CA ILE A 136 15.23 -12.11 -6.90
C ILE A 136 14.05 -11.24 -6.50
N LEU A 137 12.86 -11.83 -6.45
CA LEU A 137 11.64 -11.26 -5.89
C LEU A 137 11.33 -11.92 -4.55
N TRP A 138 10.99 -11.11 -3.56
CA TRP A 138 10.67 -11.56 -2.21
C TRP A 138 9.19 -11.38 -1.93
N PHE A 139 8.56 -12.45 -1.47
CA PHE A 139 7.18 -12.48 -1.01
C PHE A 139 7.13 -12.88 0.47
N PHE A 140 6.08 -12.50 1.16
CA PHE A 140 5.88 -12.81 2.57
C PHE A 140 4.42 -13.13 2.88
N ASP A 141 4.19 -14.10 3.75
CA ASP A 141 2.90 -14.33 4.42
C ASP A 141 3.15 -14.90 5.84
N ALA A 142 2.10 -15.47 6.47
CA ALA A 142 2.18 -16.05 7.81
C ALA A 142 3.22 -17.19 7.96
N ASP A 143 3.49 -17.95 6.89
CA ASP A 143 4.48 -19.04 6.85
C ASP A 143 5.90 -18.52 6.59
N GLY A 144 6.10 -17.20 6.53
CA GLY A 144 7.40 -16.54 6.43
C GLY A 144 7.73 -16.01 5.03
N SER A 145 9.02 -15.83 4.73
CA SER A 145 9.47 -15.29 3.44
C SER A 145 9.62 -16.37 2.37
N LEU A 146 9.31 -16.02 1.13
CA LEU A 146 9.55 -16.83 -0.07
C LEU A 146 10.36 -16.02 -1.08
N ALA A 147 11.51 -16.53 -1.49
CA ALA A 147 12.37 -15.93 -2.50
C ALA A 147 12.23 -16.68 -3.82
N VAL A 148 12.08 -15.95 -4.92
CA VAL A 148 11.94 -16.53 -6.26
C VAL A 148 12.80 -15.78 -7.26
N LYS A 149 13.38 -16.50 -8.22
CA LYS A 149 14.13 -15.88 -9.30
C LYS A 149 13.18 -15.10 -10.19
N ASP A 150 13.55 -13.87 -10.51
CA ASP A 150 12.83 -12.99 -11.41
C ASP A 150 12.88 -13.56 -12.83
N PRO A 151 11.74 -13.97 -13.43
CA PRO A 151 11.73 -14.69 -14.71
C PRO A 151 12.04 -13.84 -15.94
N GLY A 152 12.24 -12.52 -15.79
CA GLY A 152 12.36 -11.57 -16.90
C GLY A 152 11.04 -10.89 -17.24
#